data_AF-V6M4P5-F1
#
_entry.id   AF-V6M4P5-F1
#
_cell.length_a   1.000
_cell.length_b   1.000
_cell.length_c   1.000
_cell.angle_alpha   90.00
_cell.angle_beta   90.00
_cell.angle_gamma   90.00
#
_symmetry.space_group_name_H-M   'P 1'
#
loop_
_entity.id
_entity.type
_entity.pdbx_description
1 polymer ?
#
loop_
_entity_poly.entity_id
_entity_poly.type
_entity_poly.pdbx_seq_one_letter_code
_entity_poly.pdbx_strand_id
1 'polypeptide(L)' 'MTQEFRIDASLFGITTGVFVLVGIVLCVIPCFFKNKTHLSTILVTVIGTVCCFWLFWFCTFAMQSNPIIAPSY' A
#
# COMPACT_ATOMS: atom_id res chain seq x y z
N MET A 1 -9.29 -23.34 -6.96
CA MET A 1 -10.36 -22.41 -6.54
C MET A 1 -10.31 -22.00 -5.06
N THR A 2 -10.49 -22.86 -4.05
CA THR A 2 -10.44 -22.41 -2.62
C THR A 2 -9.04 -22.14 -2.08
N GLN A 3 -7.99 -22.76 -2.64
CA GLN A 3 -6.60 -22.54 -2.21
C GLN A 3 -6.00 -21.24 -2.77
N GLU A 4 -6.23 -20.95 -4.06
CA GLU A 4 -5.74 -19.72 -4.73
C GLU A 4 -6.31 -18.47 -4.06
N PHE A 5 -7.62 -18.42 -3.86
CA PHE A 5 -8.29 -17.34 -3.13
C PHE A 5 -7.72 -17.10 -1.72
N ARG A 6 -7.26 -18.17 -1.06
CA ARG A 6 -6.67 -18.10 0.29
C ARG A 6 -5.27 -17.50 0.27
N ILE A 7 -4.50 -17.77 -0.78
CA ILE A 7 -3.16 -17.19 -1.01
C ILE A 7 -3.32 -15.72 -1.40
N ASP A 8 -4.28 -15.39 -2.26
CA ASP A 8 -4.57 -14.00 -2.64
C ASP A 8 -4.98 -13.14 -1.45
N ALA A 9 -5.88 -13.66 -0.60
CA ALA A 9 -6.30 -12.99 0.62
C ALA A 9 -5.15 -12.82 1.63
N SER A 10 -4.26 -13.83 1.74
CA SER A 10 -3.08 -13.73 2.61
C SER A 10 -2.09 -12.70 2.10
N LEU A 11 -1.82 -12.68 0.79
CA LEU A 11 -0.91 -11.74 0.15
C LEU A 11 -1.43 -10.30 0.29
N PHE A 12 -2.73 -10.10 0.06
CA PHE A 12 -3.38 -8.81 0.24
C PHE A 12 -3.26 -8.31 1.70
N GLY A 13 -3.51 -9.20 2.67
CA GLY A 13 -3.37 -8.88 4.09
C GLY A 13 -1.95 -8.51 4.48
N ILE A 14 -0.96 -9.29 4.04
CA ILE A 14 0.47 -9.05 4.33
C ILE A 14 0.91 -7.72 3.73
N THR A 15 0.65 -7.49 2.43
CA THR A 15 1.09 -6.25 1.77
C THR A 15 0.43 -5.03 2.39
N THR A 16 -0.86 -5.10 2.71
CA THR A 16 -1.55 -3.99 3.40
C THR A 16 -0.94 -3.73 4.76
N GLY A 17 -0.63 -4.77 5.54
CA GLY A 17 0.06 -4.62 6.82
C GLY A 17 1.41 -3.93 6.69
N VAL A 18 2.21 -4.31 5.69
CA VAL A 18 3.52 -3.68 5.42
C VAL A 18 3.37 -2.20 5.04
N PHE A 19 2.45 -1.86 4.13
CA PHE A 19 2.22 -0.47 3.74
C PHE A 19 1.72 0.39 4.89
N VAL A 20 0.85 -0.14 5.75
CA VAL A 20 0.39 0.57 6.96
C VAL A 20 1.55 0.78 7.93
N LEU A 21 2.38 -0.23 8.19
CA LEU A 21 3.56 -0.09 9.04
C LEU A 21 4.54 0.97 8.51
N VAL A 22 4.84 0.93 7.22
CA VAL A 22 5.69 1.94 6.56
C VAL A 22 5.07 3.33 6.65
N GLY A 23 3.76 3.46 6.40
CA GLY A 23 3.04 4.72 6.53
C GLY A 23 3.10 5.30 7.95
N ILE A 24 2.93 4.46 8.99
CA ILE A 24 3.04 4.86 10.39
C ILE A 24 4.46 5.34 10.70
N VAL A 25 5.49 4.57 10.32
CA VAL A 25 6.89 4.94 10.55
C VAL A 25 7.22 6.28 9.88
N LEU A 26 6.81 6.46 8.62
CA LEU A 26 7.03 7.70 7.88
C LEU A 26 6.25 8.89 8.43
N CYS A 27 5.12 8.68 9.12
CA CYS A 27 4.39 9.74 9.82
C CYS A 27 5.01 10.09 11.19
N VAL A 28 5.60 9.11 11.87
CA VAL A 28 6.21 9.27 13.20
C VAL A 28 7.57 9.97 13.12
N ILE A 29 8.36 9.71 12.08
CA ILE A 29 9.67 10.35 11.87
C ILE A 29 9.59 11.90 11.85
N PRO A 30 8.69 12.54 11.08
CA PRO A 30 8.46 13.99 11.08
C PRO A 30 8.17 14.58 12.47
N CYS A 31 7.52 13.82 13.36
CA CYS A 31 7.18 14.28 14.71
C CYS A 31 8.39 14.47 15.63
N PHE A 32 9.53 13.84 15.32
CA PHE A 32 10.78 14.02 16.06
C PHE A 32 11.59 15.25 15.61
N PHE A 33 11.20 15.91 14.51
CA PHE A 33 11.88 17.12 14.08
C PHE A 33 11.44 18.32 14.93
N LYS A 34 12.44 19.04 15.47
CA LYS A 34 12.25 20.23 16.32
C LYS A 34 11.50 21.37 15.62
N ASN A 35 11.57 21.46 14.30
CA ASN A 35 10.93 22.50 13.49
C ASN A 35 9.58 22.02 12.94
N LYS A 36 8.48 22.60 13.45
CA LYS A 36 7.11 22.21 13.11
C LYS A 36 6.48 22.99 11.95
N THR A 37 7.17 23.97 11.38
CA THR A 37 6.62 24.93 10.40
C THR A 37 6.06 24.27 9.13
N HIS A 38 6.61 23.14 8.69
CA HIS A 38 6.18 22.43 7.47
C HIS A 38 5.67 21.01 7.74
N LEU A 39 5.47 20.64 9.00
CA LEU A 39 5.15 19.27 9.40
C LEU A 39 3.79 18.82 8.84
N SER A 40 2.82 19.73 8.80
CA SER A 40 1.49 19.45 8.23
C SER A 40 1.56 19.11 6.73
N THR A 41 2.29 19.90 5.94
CA THR A 41 2.45 19.65 4.50
C THR A 41 3.18 18.33 4.24
N ILE A 42 4.23 18.03 5.01
CA ILE A 42 4.99 16.78 4.92
C ILE A 42 4.11 15.58 5.26
N LEU A 43 3.28 15.69 6.30
CA LEU A 43 2.42 14.59 6.73
C LEU A 43 1.32 14.31 5.71
N VAL A 44 0.70 15.35 5.13
CA VAL A 44 -0.30 15.20 4.07
C VAL A 44 0.31 14.59 2.81
N THR A 45 1.50 15.03 2.39
CA THR A 45 2.17 14.44 1.21
C THR A 45 2.58 13.00 1.47
N VAL A 46 3.14 12.67 2.63
CA VAL A 46 3.51 11.30 3.00
C VAL A 46 2.30 10.38 2.99
N ILE A 47 1.21 10.75 3.67
CA ILE A 47 -0.02 9.94 3.69
C ILE A 47 -0.59 9.80 2.27
N GLY A 48 -0.70 10.91 1.53
CA GLY A 48 -1.21 10.88 0.16
C GLY A 48 -0.40 9.96 -0.74
N THR A 49 0.93 10.06 -0.69
CA THR A 49 1.84 9.21 -1.46
C THR A 49 1.72 7.73 -1.09
N VAL A 50 1.70 7.39 0.20
CA VAL A 50 1.55 6.00 0.66
C VAL A 50 0.19 5.43 0.23
N CYS A 51 -0.89 6.21 0.35
CA CYS A 51 -2.22 5.82 -0.11
C CYS A 51 -2.25 5.58 -1.63
N CYS A 52 -1.67 6.49 -2.42
CA CYS A 52 -1.61 6.34 -3.88
C CYS A 52 -0.81 5.10 -4.30
N PHE A 53 0.33 4.83 -3.67
CA PHE A 53 1.13 3.64 -3.98
C PHE A 53 0.41 2.35 -3.57
N TRP A 54 -0.28 2.35 -2.43
CA TRP A 54 -1.07 1.19 -2.01
C TRP A 54 -2.23 0.93 -2.98
N LEU A 55 -2.95 1.98 -3.40
CA LEU A 55 -4.03 1.85 -4.39
C LEU A 55 -3.52 1.35 -5.74
N PHE A 56 -2.38 1.87 -6.21
CA PHE A 56 -1.77 1.41 -7.47
C PHE A 56 -1.41 -0.08 -7.41
N TRP A 57 -0.79 -0.52 -6.31
CA TRP A 57 -0.48 -1.93 -6.10
C TRP A 57 -1.76 -2.77 -6.02
N PHE A 58 -2.76 -2.34 -5.26
CA PHE A 58 -4.04 -3.06 -5.14
C PHE A 58 -4.75 -3.20 -6.49
N CYS A 59 -4.79 -2.14 -7.30
CA CYS A 59 -5.40 -2.19 -8.63
C CYS A 59 -4.71 -3.21 -9.54
N THR A 60 -3.37 -3.24 -9.57
CA THR A 60 -2.63 -4.21 -10.39
C THR A 60 -2.78 -5.64 -9.88
N PHE A 61 -2.90 -5.82 -8.56
CA PHE A 61 -3.21 -7.10 -7.94
C PHE A 61 -4.62 -7.60 -8.31
N ALA A 62 -5.63 -6.74 -8.19
CA ALA A 62 -7.02 -7.07 -8.51
C ALA A 62 -7.24 -7.40 -9.99
N MET A 63 -6.51 -6.76 -10.91
CA MET A 63 -6.58 -7.10 -12.34
C MET A 63 -6.00 -8.50 -12.64
N GLN A 64 -5.07 -8.98 -11.83
CA GLN A 64 -4.44 -10.29 -12.00
C GLN A 64 -5.18 -11.43 -11.29
N SER A 65 -6.06 -11.14 -10.33
CA SER A 65 -6.71 -12.20 -9.54
C SER A 65 -7.75 -13.01 -10.32
N ASN A 66 -8.31 -12.45 -11.41
CA ASN A 66 -9.25 -13.15 -12.30
C ASN A 66 -8.98 -12.77 -13.77
N PRO A 67 -7.89 -13.26 -14.39
CA PRO A 67 -7.54 -12.88 -15.73
C PRO A 67 -8.52 -13.48 -16.74
N ILE A 68 -9.13 -12.62 -17.57
CA ILE A 68 -10.04 -13.04 -18.65
C ILE A 68 -9.22 -13.52 -19.88
N ILE A 69 -8.00 -12.99 -20.02
CA ILE A 69 -7.10 -13.29 -21.13
C ILE A 69 -5.92 -14.07 -20.56
N ALA A 70 -5.78 -15.33 -20.99
CA ALA A 70 -4.57 -16.09 -20.76
C ALA A 70 -3.51 -15.70 -21.80
N PRO A 71 -2.22 -15.66 -21.43
CA PRO A 71 -1.16 -15.39 -22.39
C PRO A 71 -1.09 -16.51 -23.43
N SER A 72 -1.09 -16.14 -24.71
CA SER A 72 -0.97 -17.07 -25.84
C SER A 72 0.51 -17.26 -26.19
N TYR A 73 1.17 -18.25 -25.59
CA TYR A 73 2.49 -18.72 -26.02
C TYR A 73 2.50 -20.23 -26.18
#